data_AF-A0A822MNM2-F1
#
_entry.id   AF-A0A822MNM2-F1
#
_cell.length_a   1.000
_cell.length_b   1.000
_cell.length_c   1.000
_cell.angle_alpha   90.00
_cell.angle_beta   90.00
_cell.angle_gamma   90.00
#
_symmetry.space_group_name_H-M   'P 1'
#
loop_
_entity.id
_entity.type
_entity.pdbx_description
1 polymer ?
#
loop_
_entity_poly.entity_id
_entity_poly.type
_entity_poly.pdbx_seq_one_letter_code
_entity_poly.pdbx_strand_id
1 'polypeptide(L)'
;MRHIDNNTIKELSLSILMFPNNKSKRRRRQFSRLDPYRLEIMTLHNEINASLYQIQQWLKIYHNIAISISGLHKRISFWDNQYESSKKRKKDSKTK
;
A
#
# COMPACT_ATOMS: atom_id res chain seq x y z
N MET A 1 36.51 7.75 18.40
CA MET A 1 35.51 8.28 17.44
C MET A 1 36.12 8.18 16.05
N ARG A 2 35.52 7.43 15.11
CA ARG A 2 36.09 7.31 13.75
C ARG A 2 35.66 8.54 12.94
N HIS A 3 36.62 9.38 12.57
CA HIS A 3 36.39 10.49 11.64
C HIS A 3 36.11 9.90 10.24
N ILE A 4 34.99 10.29 9.65
CA ILE A 4 34.65 9.93 8.26
C ILE A 4 35.02 11.13 7.42
N ASP A 5 35.99 10.96 6.53
CA ASP A 5 36.49 12.04 5.68
C ASP A 5 35.61 12.23 4.45
N ASN A 6 35.60 13.44 3.90
CA ASN A 6 34.78 13.82 2.74
C ASN A 6 35.04 12.95 1.51
N ASN A 7 36.22 12.33 1.42
CA ASN A 7 36.54 11.40 0.34
C ASN A 7 35.80 10.06 0.49
N THR A 8 35.65 9.57 1.72
CA THR A 8 34.83 8.38 2.02
C THR A 8 33.36 8.63 1.71
N ILE A 9 32.85 9.83 1.95
CA ILE A 9 31.47 10.21 1.59
C ILE A 9 31.28 10.22 0.06
N LYS A 10 32.27 10.72 -0.69
CA LYS A 10 32.24 10.70 -2.16
C LYS A 10 32.27 9.28 -2.71
N GLU A 11 33.14 8.41 -2.21
CA GLU A 11 33.22 7.00 -2.61
C GLU A 11 31.93 6.22 -2.30
N LEU A 12 31.32 6.47 -1.13
CA LEU A 12 30.00 5.92 -0.79
C LEU A 12 28.90 6.44 -1.72
N SER A 13 28.96 7.71 -2.13
CA SER A 13 27.98 8.26 -3.08
C SER A 13 28.14 7.70 -4.50
N LEU A 14 29.38 7.47 -4.97
CA LEU A 14 29.65 6.88 -6.28
C LEU A 14 29.26 5.40 -6.33
N SER A 15 29.54 4.64 -5.28
CA SER A 15 29.15 3.23 -5.18
C SER A 15 27.61 3.05 -5.18
N ILE A 16 26.86 3.96 -4.56
CA ILE A 16 25.38 3.98 -4.63
C ILE A 16 24.88 4.22 -6.06
N LEU A 17 25.56 5.07 -6.85
CA LEU A 17 25.19 5.39 -8.23
C LEU A 17 25.64 4.35 -9.26
N MET A 18 26.67 3.55 -8.95
CA MET A 18 27.24 2.54 -9.87
C MET A 18 26.56 1.17 -9.79
N PHE A 19 25.56 0.96 -8.93
CA PHE A 19 24.73 -0.24 -9.05
C PHE A 19 23.99 -0.18 -10.39
N PRO A 20 24.25 -1.12 -11.32
CA PRO A 20 23.55 -1.14 -12.58
C PRO A 20 22.06 -1.19 -12.28
N ASN A 21 21.34 -0.20 -12.81
CA ASN A 21 19.90 -0.15 -12.84
C ASN A 21 19.43 -1.36 -13.66
N ASN A 22 19.41 -2.52 -13.01
CA ASN A 22 18.81 -3.72 -13.51
C ASN A 22 17.33 -3.34 -13.63
N LYS A 23 16.95 -2.96 -14.85
CA LYS A 23 15.58 -2.84 -15.34
C LYS A 23 14.94 -4.22 -15.33
N SER A 24 14.96 -4.90 -14.18
CA SER A 24 13.90 -5.80 -13.83
C SER A 24 12.65 -4.92 -13.86
N LYS A 25 11.74 -5.18 -14.80
CA LYS A 25 10.35 -4.72 -14.74
C LYS A 25 9.69 -5.35 -13.51
N ARG A 26 10.20 -5.10 -12.31
CA ARG A 26 9.65 -5.52 -11.04
C ARG A 26 8.71 -4.43 -10.59
N ARG A 27 7.44 -4.63 -10.95
CA ARG A 27 6.22 -4.06 -10.38
C ARG A 27 6.52 -3.16 -9.15
N ARG A 28 6.70 -1.85 -9.36
CA ARG A 28 6.29 -0.90 -8.32
C ARG A 28 4.79 -1.11 -8.21
N ARG A 29 4.34 -1.99 -7.32
CA ARG A 29 3.00 -1.88 -6.77
C ARG A 29 3.01 -0.50 -6.15
N GLN A 30 2.47 0.49 -6.86
CA GLN A 30 2.19 1.77 -6.24
C GLN A 30 1.19 1.44 -5.13
N PHE A 31 1.71 1.27 -3.91
CA PHE A 31 0.87 1.15 -2.74
C PHE A 31 0.08 2.44 -2.71
N SER A 32 -1.25 2.33 -2.78
CA SER A 32 -2.13 3.48 -2.66
C SER A 32 -1.82 4.17 -1.33
N ARG A 33 -2.00 5.49 -1.26
CA ARG A 33 -1.94 6.22 0.02
C ARG A 33 -2.92 5.66 1.06
N LEU A 34 -3.92 4.90 0.61
CA LEU A 34 -4.88 4.19 1.46
C LEU A 34 -4.44 2.78 1.88
N ASP A 35 -3.45 2.15 1.23
CA ASP A 35 -3.05 0.78 1.55
C ASP A 35 -2.55 0.59 2.99
N PRO A 36 -1.83 1.55 3.61
CA PRO A 36 -1.47 1.46 5.03
C PRO A 36 -2.69 1.35 5.95
N TYR A 37 -3.83 1.93 5.54
CA TYR A 37 -5.07 2.00 6.32
C TYR A 37 -6.12 0.99 5.85
N ARG A 38 -5.73 0.01 5.03
CA ARG A 38 -6.66 -0.93 4.43
C ARG A 38 -7.48 -1.67 5.48
N LEU A 39 -6.82 -2.14 6.54
CA LEU A 39 -7.47 -2.94 7.56
C LEU A 39 -8.55 -2.12 8.27
N GLU A 40 -8.22 -0.91 8.74
CA GLU A 40 -9.18 -0.05 9.42
C GLU A 40 -10.34 0.34 8.50
N ILE A 41 -10.05 0.70 7.24
CA ILE A 41 -11.10 1.04 6.26
C ILE A 41 -12.04 -0.15 6.03
N MET A 42 -11.50 -1.37 5.90
CA MET A 42 -12.32 -2.56 5.68
C MET A 42 -13.15 -2.92 6.90
N THR A 43 -12.61 -2.79 8.11
CA THR A 43 -13.37 -2.98 9.36
C THR A 43 -14.48 -1.93 9.50
N LEU A 44 -14.18 -0.65 9.24
CA LEU A 44 -15.19 0.40 9.23
C LEU A 44 -16.33 0.11 8.24
N HIS A 45 -15.98 -0.36 7.04
CA HIS A 45 -16.95 -0.65 5.99
C HIS A 45 -17.77 -1.92 6.26
N ASN A 46 -17.13 -3.03 6.65
CA ASN A 46 -17.75 -4.35 6.70
C ASN A 46 -18.28 -4.73 8.08
N GLU A 47 -17.63 -4.31 9.16
CA GLU A 47 -18.00 -4.69 10.53
C GLU A 47 -18.87 -3.61 11.18
N ILE A 48 -18.51 -2.35 10.98
CA ILE A 48 -19.21 -1.19 11.58
C ILE A 48 -20.31 -0.65 10.64
N ASN A 49 -20.37 -1.11 9.38
CA ASN A 49 -21.29 -0.63 8.34
C ASN A 49 -21.26 0.90 8.18
N ALA A 50 -20.08 1.50 8.36
CA ALA A 50 -19.91 2.94 8.18
C ALA A 50 -20.11 3.30 6.71
N SER A 51 -20.85 4.37 6.46
CA SER A 51 -21.03 4.90 5.11
C SER A 51 -19.69 5.39 4.53
N LEU A 52 -19.58 5.37 3.20
CA LEU A 52 -18.39 5.88 2.50
C LEU A 52 -18.07 7.34 2.87
N TYR A 53 -19.09 8.14 3.15
CA TYR A 53 -18.92 9.52 3.62
C TYR A 53 -18.26 9.57 5.01
N GLN A 54 -18.70 8.74 5.95
CA GLN A 54 -18.10 8.66 7.29
C GLN A 54 -16.64 8.22 7.22
N ILE A 55 -16.33 7.21 6.40
CA ILE A 55 -14.95 6.74 6.19
C ILE A 55 -14.10 7.84 5.54
N GLN A 56 -14.65 8.59 4.59
CA GLN A 56 -13.96 9.73 3.97
C GLN A 56 -13.65 10.83 5.00
N GLN A 57 -14.59 11.16 5.88
CA GLN A 57 -14.37 12.14 6.95
C GLN A 57 -13.33 11.64 7.94
N TRP A 58 -13.38 10.37 8.32
CA TRP A 58 -12.38 9.75 9.19
C TRP A 58 -10.97 9.83 8.58
N LEU A 59 -10.82 9.52 7.29
CA LEU A 59 -9.55 9.66 6.56
C LEU A 59 -9.05 11.11 6.52
N LYS A 60 -9.96 12.07 6.38
CA LYS A 60 -9.62 13.49 6.35
C LYS A 60 -9.17 13.99 7.72
N ILE A 61 -9.90 13.64 8.78
CA ILE A 61 -9.69 14.16 10.14
C ILE A 61 -8.46 13.50 10.79
N TYR A 62 -8.36 12.17 10.74
CA TYR A 62 -7.33 11.42 11.48
C TYR A 62 -6.05 11.17 10.69
N HIS A 63 -6.14 11.16 9.36
CA HIS A 63 -5.01 10.81 8.50
C HIS A 63 -4.61 11.91 7.51
N ASN A 64 -5.34 13.03 7.48
CA ASN A 64 -5.14 14.13 6.54
C ASN A 64 -5.11 13.66 5.06
N ILE A 65 -5.96 12.68 4.74
CA ILE A 65 -6.10 12.13 3.39
C ILE A 65 -7.39 12.64 2.76
N ALA A 66 -7.25 13.52 1.78
CA ALA A 66 -8.35 13.90 0.91
C ALA A 66 -8.50 12.88 -0.23
N ILE A 67 -9.67 12.24 -0.30
CA ILE A 67 -10.05 11.36 -1.39
C ILE A 67 -11.52 11.60 -1.76
N SER A 68 -11.88 11.39 -3.03
CA SER A 68 -13.29 11.37 -3.44
C SER A 68 -14.00 10.09 -2.97
N ILE A 69 -15.31 10.19 -2.73
CA ILE A 69 -16.16 9.03 -2.40
C ILE A 69 -16.02 7.93 -3.46
N SER A 70 -16.03 8.31 -4.73
CA SER A 70 -15.88 7.38 -5.85
C SER A 70 -14.50 6.70 -5.87
N GLY A 71 -13.44 7.40 -5.50
CA GLY A 71 -12.09 6.84 -5.37
C GLY A 71 -11.99 5.85 -4.21
N LEU A 72 -12.60 6.17 -3.08
CA LEU A 72 -12.70 5.28 -1.92
C LEU A 72 -13.49 4.02 -2.25
N HIS A 73 -14.67 4.16 -2.87
CA HIS A 73 -15.51 3.04 -3.29
C HIS A 73 -14.77 2.09 -4.24
N LYS A 74 -14.10 2.63 -5.27
CA LYS A 74 -13.27 1.82 -6.19
C LYS A 74 -12.17 1.07 -5.45
N ARG A 75 -11.60 1.66 -4.40
CA ARG A 75 -10.53 1.02 -3.64
C ARG A 75 -11.04 -0.11 -2.75
N ILE A 76 -12.15 0.11 -2.06
CA ILE A 76 -12.86 -0.88 -1.26
C ILE A 76 -13.24 -2.08 -2.15
N SER A 77 -13.92 -1.82 -3.27
CA SER A 77 -14.30 -2.86 -4.24
C SER A 77 -13.10 -3.63 -4.79
N PHE A 78 -11.98 -2.96 -5.06
CA PHE A 78 -10.74 -3.63 -5.46
C PHE A 78 -10.24 -4.60 -4.39
N TRP A 79 -10.27 -4.20 -3.11
CA TRP A 79 -9.83 -5.04 -2.00
C TRP A 79 -10.75 -6.22 -1.73
N ASP A 80 -12.07 -6.05 -1.87
CA ASP A 80 -13.05 -7.14 -1.75
C ASP A 80 -12.86 -8.19 -2.86
N ASN A 81 -12.66 -7.74 -4.10
CA ASN A 81 -12.41 -8.65 -5.23
C ASN A 81 -11.11 -9.46 -5.06
N GLN A 82 -10.06 -8.86 -4.48
CA GLN A 82 -8.83 -9.57 -4.13
C GLN A 82 -9.09 -10.64 -3.06
N TYR A 83 -9.92 -10.33 -2.08
CA TYR A 83 -10.27 -11.25 -1.00
C TYR A 83 -11.08 -12.45 -1.51
N GLU A 84 -12.10 -12.22 -2.34
CA GLU A 84 -12.92 -13.30 -2.92
C GLU A 84 -12.11 -14.19 -3.88
N SER A 85 -11.20 -13.59 -4.67
CA SER A 85 -10.27 -14.34 -5.51
C SER A 85 -9.33 -15.24 -4.69
N SER A 86 -8.95 -14.80 -3.49
CA SER A 86 -8.09 -15.57 -2.58
C SER A 86 -8.81 -16.74 -1.90
N LYS A 87 -10.10 -16.56 -1.56
CA LYS A 87 -10.95 -17.64 -1.01
C LYS A 87 -11.16 -18.77 -2.03
N LYS A 88 -11.40 -18.42 -3.30
CA LYS A 88 -11.64 -19.40 -4.36
C LYS A 88 -10.45 -20.35 -4.55
N ARG A 89 -9.23 -19.81 -4.56
CA ARG A 89 -7.99 -20.60 -4.68
C ARG A 89 -7.73 -21.56 -3.50
N LYS A 90 -8.15 -21.19 -2.29
CA LYS A 90 -8.03 -22.07 -1.12
C LYS A 90 -9.00 -23.25 -1.16
N LYS A 91 -10.12 -23.11 -1.86
CA LYS A 91 -11.12 -24.19 -2.01
C LYS A 91 -10.63 -25.29 -2.95
N ASP A 92 -9.88 -24.92 -3.99
CA ASP A 92 -9.33 -25.86 -4.99
C ASP A 92 -8.10 -26.64 -4.48
N SER A 93 -7.48 -26.18 -3.38
CA SER A 93 -6.28 -26.81 -2.80
C SER A 93 -6.61 -27.88 -1.75
N LYS A 94 -7.89 -28.04 -1.39
CA LYS A 94 -8.34 -28.99 -0.34
C LYS A 94 -8.90 -30.31 -0.92
N THR A 95 -8.80 -30.48 -2.23
CA THR A 95 -9.18 -31.72 -2.94
C THR A 95 -7.93 -32.35 -3.54
N LYS A 96 -7.06 -32.89 -2.70
CA LYS A 96 -6.07 -33.90 -3.08
C LYS A 96 -5.66 -34.70 -1.87
#